data_AF-T1BL99-F1
#
_entry.id   AF-T1BL99-F1
#
_cell.length_a   1.000
_cell.length_b   1.000
_cell.length_c   1.000
_cell.angle_alpha   90.00
_cell.angle_beta   90.00
_cell.angle_gamma   90.00
#
_symmetry.space_group_name_H-M   'P 1'
#
loop_
_entity.id
_entity.type
_entity.pdbx_description
1 polymer ?
#
loop_
_entity_poly.entity_id
_entity_poly.type
_entity_poly.pdbx_seq_one_letter_code
_entity_poly.pdbx_strand_id
1 'polypeptide(L)'
;ADGYARASGRVGVCLATSGPGALNLITGLATAHFDSVPVVAITGQVATATIGTDAFQESDVIGSCLSVTKHSYQVRDARDLSAVVAEAFHVARTGRPGAVLIDIPKDVQQQPVSVARGSTGRYRVHRAPAPPPPELVARAAAHLAAAERPVILAGRGVAVAGAQGALQQVAEACDAAVGNTLLGTGVFASRHPLALGLV
;
A
#
# COMPACT_ATOMS: atom_id res chain seq x y z
N ALA A 1 -7.91 1.01 -10.50
CA ALA A 1 -7.63 0.83 -9.06
C ALA A 1 -6.69 1.91 -8.52
N ASP A 2 -5.47 2.05 -9.06
CA ASP A 2 -4.47 3.04 -8.60
C ASP A 2 -5.02 4.48 -8.58
N GLY A 3 -5.45 5.03 -9.72
CA GLY A 3 -6.00 6.39 -9.78
C GLY A 3 -7.19 6.62 -8.85
N TYR A 4 -8.07 5.62 -8.68
CA TYR A 4 -9.17 5.69 -7.71
C TYR A 4 -8.65 5.81 -6.28
N ALA A 5 -7.65 5.02 -5.90
CA ALA A 5 -7.08 5.06 -4.55
C ALA A 5 -6.46 6.43 -4.23
N ARG A 6 -5.77 7.03 -5.21
CA ARG A 6 -5.19 8.38 -5.07
C ARG A 6 -6.26 9.46 -4.92
N ALA A 7 -7.28 9.43 -5.77
CA ALA A 7 -8.32 10.46 -5.77
C ALA A 7 -9.26 10.36 -4.56
N SER A 8 -9.56 9.14 -4.09
CA SER A 8 -10.53 8.92 -3.00
C SER A 8 -9.91 8.79 -1.61
N GLY A 9 -8.60 8.55 -1.51
CA GLY A 9 -7.95 8.17 -0.25
C GLY A 9 -8.34 6.78 0.27
N ARG A 10 -9.09 5.99 -0.51
CA ARG A 10 -9.55 4.64 -0.16
C ARG A 10 -8.67 3.58 -0.84
N VAL A 11 -8.81 2.32 -0.42
CA VAL A 11 -8.15 1.19 -1.11
C VAL A 11 -8.77 1.00 -2.49
N GLY A 12 -7.93 0.99 -3.54
CA GLY A 12 -8.36 0.65 -4.89
C GLY A 12 -8.48 -0.86 -5.05
N VAL A 13 -9.50 -1.33 -5.77
CA VAL A 13 -9.69 -2.75 -6.06
C VAL A 13 -9.67 -2.98 -7.57
N CYS A 14 -9.04 -4.07 -8.01
CA CYS A 14 -9.17 -4.60 -9.37
C CYS A 14 -9.42 -6.11 -9.33
N LEU A 15 -10.13 -6.62 -10.34
CA LEU A 15 -10.45 -8.03 -10.49
C LEU A 15 -9.99 -8.52 -11.87
N ALA A 16 -9.42 -9.71 -11.93
CA ALA A 16 -9.08 -10.38 -13.17
C ALA A 16 -9.30 -11.90 -13.08
N THR A 17 -9.43 -12.55 -14.24
CA THR A 17 -9.42 -14.03 -14.33
C THR A 17 -7.99 -14.58 -14.12
N SER A 18 -7.84 -15.91 -14.18
CA SER A 18 -6.55 -16.60 -14.08
C SER A 18 -5.62 -16.35 -15.29
N GLY A 19 -4.41 -16.92 -15.21
CA GLY A 19 -3.48 -16.96 -16.33
C GLY A 19 -3.14 -15.56 -16.85
N PRO A 20 -3.37 -15.26 -18.14
CA PRO A 20 -3.00 -13.97 -18.73
C PRO A 20 -3.76 -12.79 -18.12
N GLY A 21 -4.99 -12.99 -17.64
CA GLY A 21 -5.75 -11.93 -16.98
C GLY A 21 -5.05 -11.42 -15.72
N ALA A 22 -4.57 -12.36 -14.90
CA ALA A 22 -3.83 -12.08 -13.70
C ALA A 22 -2.44 -11.47 -14.00
N LEU A 23 -1.71 -12.04 -14.96
CA LEU A 23 -0.38 -11.56 -15.34
C LEU A 23 -0.39 -10.14 -15.91
N ASN A 24 -1.45 -9.76 -16.63
CA ASN A 24 -1.61 -8.39 -17.14
C ASN A 24 -1.75 -7.33 -16.04
N LEU A 25 -2.01 -7.72 -14.78
CA LEU A 25 -2.07 -6.78 -13.66
C LEU A 25 -0.69 -6.37 -13.14
N ILE A 26 0.37 -7.14 -13.42
CA ILE A 26 1.69 -7.00 -12.78
C ILE A 26 2.24 -5.58 -12.92
N THR A 27 2.20 -4.99 -14.11
CA THR A 27 2.70 -3.62 -14.34
C THR A 27 1.93 -2.59 -13.50
N GLY A 28 0.61 -2.75 -13.39
CA GLY A 28 -0.22 -1.88 -12.56
C GLY A 28 0.05 -2.05 -11.06
N LEU A 29 0.28 -3.30 -10.63
CA LEU A 29 0.67 -3.61 -9.25
C LEU A 29 2.04 -3.05 -8.91
N ALA A 30 3.00 -3.13 -9.83
CA ALA A 30 4.32 -2.53 -9.70
C ALA A 30 4.23 -1.02 -9.47
N THR A 31 3.49 -0.31 -10.32
CA THR A 31 3.26 1.14 -10.15
C THR A 31 2.66 1.44 -8.79
N ALA A 32 1.58 0.75 -8.40
CA ALA A 32 0.93 0.97 -7.11
C ALA A 32 1.87 0.66 -5.93
N HIS A 33 2.67 -0.41 -6.01
CA HIS A 33 3.59 -0.80 -4.96
C HIS A 33 4.72 0.21 -4.77
N PHE A 34 5.40 0.60 -5.84
CA PHE A 34 6.53 1.53 -5.77
C PHE A 34 6.08 2.93 -5.32
N ASP A 35 4.92 3.39 -5.81
CA ASP A 35 4.35 4.70 -5.42
C ASP A 35 3.63 4.68 -4.07
N SER A 36 3.63 3.52 -3.40
CA SER A 36 3.02 3.31 -2.09
C SER A 36 1.51 3.58 -2.06
N VAL A 37 0.80 3.13 -3.10
CA VAL A 37 -0.66 3.27 -3.25
C VAL A 37 -1.37 1.99 -2.78
N PRO A 38 -2.38 2.09 -1.91
CA PRO A 38 -3.09 0.92 -1.41
C PRO A 38 -4.00 0.33 -2.50
N VAL A 39 -3.61 -0.81 -3.06
CA VAL A 39 -4.39 -1.56 -4.05
C VAL A 39 -4.54 -3.01 -3.62
N VAL A 40 -5.74 -3.58 -3.79
CA VAL A 40 -5.99 -5.01 -3.64
C VAL A 40 -6.42 -5.56 -5.01
N ALA A 41 -5.63 -6.46 -5.57
CA ALA A 41 -5.98 -7.24 -6.74
C ALA A 41 -6.58 -8.57 -6.34
N ILE A 42 -7.68 -8.96 -6.99
CA ILE A 42 -8.32 -10.26 -6.82
C ILE A 42 -8.23 -11.00 -8.15
N THR A 43 -7.61 -12.17 -8.15
CA THR A 43 -7.44 -13.01 -9.34
C THR A 43 -8.12 -14.35 -9.18
N GLY A 44 -8.63 -14.89 -10.29
CA GLY A 44 -8.99 -16.29 -10.37
C GLY A 44 -7.76 -17.19 -10.51
N GLN A 45 -7.90 -18.46 -10.16
CA GLN A 45 -6.91 -19.51 -10.40
C GLN A 45 -7.62 -20.78 -10.90
N VAL A 46 -6.87 -21.70 -11.51
CA VAL A 46 -7.36 -23.06 -11.80
C VAL A 46 -7.80 -23.77 -10.51
N ALA A 47 -8.51 -24.88 -10.65
CA ALA A 47 -8.99 -25.62 -9.48
C ALA A 47 -7.81 -26.09 -8.61
N THR A 48 -7.97 -26.13 -7.30
CA THR A 48 -6.88 -26.49 -6.37
C THR A 48 -6.18 -27.80 -6.73
N ALA A 49 -6.93 -28.81 -7.18
CA ALA A 49 -6.43 -30.12 -7.58
C ALA A 49 -5.60 -30.13 -8.87
N THR A 50 -5.69 -29.09 -9.70
CA THR A 50 -4.98 -28.96 -10.97
C THR A 50 -3.88 -27.91 -10.93
N ILE A 51 -3.54 -27.41 -9.74
CA ILE A 51 -2.37 -26.56 -9.55
C ILE A 51 -1.12 -27.45 -9.56
N GLY A 52 -0.15 -27.11 -10.40
CA GLY A 52 1.08 -27.83 -10.67
C GLY A 52 0.96 -28.84 -11.82
N THR A 53 -0.13 -28.81 -12.60
CA THR A 53 -0.40 -29.85 -13.63
C THR A 53 -0.40 -29.30 -15.05
N ASP A 54 0.04 -28.07 -15.27
CA ASP A 54 -0.01 -27.35 -16.56
C ASP A 54 -1.45 -27.25 -17.10
N ALA A 55 -2.40 -26.99 -16.20
CA ALA A 55 -3.80 -26.82 -16.59
C ALA A 55 -3.98 -25.57 -17.47
N PHE A 56 -5.01 -25.57 -18.33
CA PHE A 56 -5.27 -24.43 -19.21
C PHE A 56 -5.46 -23.14 -18.39
N GLN A 57 -4.65 -22.12 -18.73
CA GLN A 57 -4.58 -20.83 -18.02
C GLN A 57 -4.12 -20.91 -16.55
N GLU A 58 -3.42 -21.98 -16.18
CA GLU A 58 -2.60 -22.00 -14.97
C GLU A 58 -1.41 -21.03 -15.12
N SER A 59 -1.14 -20.27 -14.07
CA SER A 59 0.09 -19.49 -13.96
C SER A 59 0.48 -19.29 -12.50
N ASP A 60 1.78 -19.23 -12.23
CA ASP A 60 2.31 -18.79 -10.93
C ASP A 60 2.23 -17.26 -10.82
N VAL A 61 1.01 -16.75 -10.66
CA VAL A 61 0.75 -15.31 -10.45
C VAL A 61 1.41 -14.82 -9.16
N ILE A 62 1.44 -15.66 -8.11
CA ILE A 62 2.03 -15.28 -6.83
C ILE A 62 3.52 -15.05 -6.98
N GLY A 63 4.25 -16.03 -7.51
CA GLY A 63 5.68 -15.91 -7.79
C GLY A 63 6.00 -14.71 -8.69
N SER A 64 5.18 -14.51 -9.72
CA SER A 64 5.30 -13.38 -10.64
C SER A 64 5.07 -12.01 -9.99
N CYS A 65 4.29 -11.95 -8.90
CA CYS A 65 3.95 -10.70 -8.21
C CYS A 65 4.76 -10.46 -6.92
N LEU A 66 5.64 -11.38 -6.50
CA LEU A 66 6.36 -11.31 -5.22
C LEU A 66 7.16 -10.01 -5.04
N SER A 67 7.77 -9.49 -6.11
CA SER A 67 8.58 -8.27 -6.07
C SER A 67 7.78 -6.98 -6.15
N VAL A 68 6.48 -7.07 -6.46
CA VAL A 68 5.61 -5.92 -6.76
C VAL A 68 4.35 -5.91 -5.90
N THR A 69 4.34 -6.67 -4.80
CA THR A 69 3.25 -6.70 -3.82
C THR A 69 3.84 -6.70 -2.41
N LYS A 70 3.09 -6.16 -1.45
CA LYS A 70 3.41 -6.26 -0.03
C LYS A 70 3.17 -7.66 0.50
N HIS A 71 2.16 -8.32 -0.06
CA HIS A 71 1.75 -9.66 0.30
C HIS A 71 0.87 -10.25 -0.80
N SER A 72 0.87 -11.57 -0.90
CA SER A 72 0.04 -12.35 -1.82
C SER A 72 -0.57 -13.52 -1.06
N TYR A 73 -1.87 -13.76 -1.26
CA TYR A 73 -2.60 -14.88 -0.68
C TYR A 73 -3.01 -15.85 -1.78
N GLN A 74 -2.86 -17.16 -1.58
CA GLN A 74 -3.63 -18.16 -2.32
C GLN A 74 -4.65 -18.78 -1.39
N VAL A 75 -5.93 -18.47 -1.60
CA VAL A 75 -6.99 -18.96 -0.73
C VAL A 75 -7.29 -20.42 -1.05
N ARG A 76 -7.25 -21.30 -0.05
CA ARG A 76 -7.50 -22.75 -0.23
C ARG A 76 -8.87 -23.19 0.26
N ASP A 77 -9.56 -22.35 1.03
CA ASP A 77 -10.86 -22.64 1.63
C ASP A 77 -11.74 -21.38 1.63
N ALA A 78 -13.00 -21.51 1.22
CA ALA A 78 -13.93 -20.38 1.15
C ALA A 78 -14.23 -19.76 2.53
N ARG A 79 -14.05 -20.52 3.62
CA ARG A 79 -14.22 -20.03 5.00
C ARG A 79 -13.20 -18.96 5.37
N ASP A 80 -12.04 -18.96 4.72
CA ASP A 80 -10.96 -18.01 5.00
C ASP A 80 -11.13 -16.69 4.27
N LEU A 81 -11.97 -16.63 3.22
CA LEU A 81 -12.10 -15.45 2.34
C LEU A 81 -12.40 -14.16 3.11
N SER A 82 -13.31 -14.21 4.09
CA SER A 82 -13.66 -13.02 4.87
C SER A 82 -12.46 -12.49 5.66
N ALA A 83 -11.64 -13.38 6.21
CA ALA A 83 -10.47 -13.00 6.99
C ALA A 83 -9.35 -12.49 6.07
N VAL A 84 -9.08 -13.21 4.98
CA VAL A 84 -8.06 -12.85 3.98
C VAL A 84 -8.36 -11.49 3.34
N VAL A 85 -9.61 -11.22 2.98
CA VAL A 85 -10.00 -9.92 2.42
C VAL A 85 -9.80 -8.81 3.47
N ALA A 86 -10.22 -9.02 4.72
CA ALA A 86 -10.01 -8.04 5.78
C ALA A 86 -8.53 -7.75 6.02
N GLU A 87 -7.70 -8.80 6.09
CA GLU A 87 -6.25 -8.70 6.24
C GLU A 87 -5.61 -8.02 5.03
N ALA A 88 -5.97 -8.39 3.80
CA ALA A 88 -5.43 -7.79 2.59
C ALA A 88 -5.66 -6.27 2.54
N PHE A 89 -6.85 -5.81 2.93
CA PHE A 89 -7.15 -4.39 3.05
C PHE A 89 -6.36 -3.72 4.18
N HIS A 90 -6.16 -4.41 5.30
CA HIS A 90 -5.32 -3.92 6.40
C HIS A 90 -3.86 -3.78 5.97
N VAL A 91 -3.30 -4.82 5.33
CA VAL A 91 -1.93 -4.85 4.81
C VAL A 91 -1.72 -3.78 3.76
N ALA A 92 -2.65 -3.62 2.81
CA ALA A 92 -2.52 -2.62 1.74
C ALA A 92 -2.38 -1.19 2.31
N ARG A 93 -3.00 -0.88 3.45
CA ARG A 93 -2.96 0.46 4.07
C ARG A 93 -1.91 0.67 5.15
N THR A 94 -1.54 -0.38 5.89
CA THR A 94 -0.76 -0.22 7.13
C THR A 94 0.74 -0.03 6.86
N GLY A 95 1.37 0.89 7.60
CA GLY A 95 2.78 1.25 7.38
C GLY A 95 2.96 2.00 6.07
N ARG A 96 3.94 1.61 5.25
CA ARG A 96 4.03 2.07 3.85
C ARG A 96 2.92 1.41 3.04
N PRO A 97 1.92 2.12 2.50
CA PRO A 97 0.85 1.48 1.74
C PRO A 97 1.38 0.84 0.46
N GLY A 98 0.64 -0.07 -0.16
CA GLY A 98 1.08 -0.74 -1.39
C GLY A 98 0.10 -1.81 -1.88
N ALA A 99 0.48 -2.47 -2.97
CA ALA A 99 -0.33 -3.49 -3.62
C ALA A 99 -0.37 -4.81 -2.82
N VAL A 100 -1.51 -5.50 -2.83
CA VAL A 100 -1.72 -6.83 -2.25
C VAL A 100 -2.50 -7.68 -3.26
N LEU A 101 -2.13 -8.95 -3.41
CA LEU A 101 -2.81 -9.90 -4.30
C LEU A 101 -3.61 -10.94 -3.50
N ILE A 102 -4.83 -11.23 -3.92
CA ILE A 102 -5.63 -12.36 -3.44
C ILE A 102 -5.94 -13.25 -4.64
N ASP A 103 -5.33 -14.42 -4.69
CA ASP A 103 -5.52 -15.44 -5.72
C ASP A 103 -6.52 -16.50 -5.21
N ILE A 104 -7.61 -16.72 -5.96
CA ILE A 104 -8.72 -17.58 -5.54
C ILE A 104 -8.97 -18.67 -6.58
N PRO A 105 -8.64 -19.94 -6.30
CA PRO A 105 -9.00 -21.09 -7.12
C PRO A 105 -10.49 -21.19 -7.42
N LYS A 106 -10.83 -21.59 -8.66
CA LYS A 106 -12.22 -21.67 -9.12
C LYS A 106 -13.11 -22.54 -8.21
N ASP A 107 -12.61 -23.70 -7.78
CA ASP A 107 -13.34 -24.59 -6.89
C ASP A 107 -13.59 -23.94 -5.52
N VAL A 108 -12.63 -23.17 -5.00
CA VAL A 108 -12.79 -22.38 -3.76
C VAL A 108 -13.87 -21.31 -3.92
N GLN A 109 -13.94 -20.63 -5.07
CA GLN A 109 -15.01 -19.66 -5.34
C GLN A 109 -16.41 -20.30 -5.36
N GLN A 110 -16.49 -21.60 -5.68
CA GLN A 110 -17.74 -22.36 -5.81
C GLN A 110 -18.11 -23.15 -4.54
N GLN A 111 -17.24 -23.17 -3.52
CA GLN A 111 -17.51 -23.86 -2.26
C GLN A 111 -18.70 -23.21 -1.53
N PRO A 112 -19.72 -23.99 -1.13
CA PRO A 112 -20.79 -23.47 -0.30
C PRO A 112 -20.25 -23.13 1.08
N VAL A 113 -20.56 -21.94 1.58
CA VAL A 113 -20.10 -21.51 2.90
C VAL A 113 -21.22 -20.81 3.66
N SER A 114 -21.37 -21.17 4.93
CA SER A 114 -22.27 -20.47 5.86
C SER A 114 -21.48 -19.37 6.56
N VAL A 115 -21.59 -18.13 6.09
CA VAL A 115 -20.92 -16.98 6.72
C VAL A 115 -21.79 -16.47 7.86
N ALA A 116 -21.32 -16.58 9.10
CA ALA A 116 -21.86 -15.79 10.19
C ALA A 116 -21.49 -14.32 9.95
N ARG A 117 -22.48 -13.44 9.76
CA ARG A 117 -22.23 -12.00 9.58
C ARG A 117 -21.39 -11.49 10.75
N GLY A 118 -20.21 -10.96 10.47
CA GLY A 118 -19.35 -10.31 11.47
C GLY A 118 -18.22 -11.16 12.07
N SER A 119 -17.99 -12.41 11.63
CA SER A 119 -16.77 -13.12 12.04
C SER A 119 -15.55 -12.58 11.29
N THR A 120 -14.90 -11.55 11.82
CA THR A 120 -13.54 -11.21 11.40
C THR A 120 -12.63 -12.29 11.96
N GLY A 121 -12.18 -13.21 11.10
CA GLY A 121 -11.18 -14.20 11.48
C GLY A 121 -9.94 -13.51 12.08
N ARG A 122 -9.27 -14.21 13.00
CA ARG A 122 -8.04 -13.69 13.60
C ARG A 122 -6.92 -13.75 12.56
N TYR A 123 -6.55 -12.62 11.99
CA TYR A 123 -5.41 -12.51 11.08
C TYR A 123 -4.18 -11.91 11.78
N ARG A 124 -2.99 -12.11 11.19
CA ARG A 124 -1.76 -11.56 11.75
C ARG A 124 -1.78 -10.05 11.54
N VAL A 125 -1.88 -9.30 12.62
CA VAL A 125 -1.90 -7.84 12.53
C VAL A 125 -0.53 -7.39 12.02
N HIS A 126 -0.44 -7.02 10.75
CA HIS A 126 0.64 -6.20 10.24
C HIS A 126 0.66 -4.91 11.07
N ARG A 127 1.67 -4.72 11.91
CA ARG A 127 1.78 -3.53 12.76
C ARG A 127 2.42 -2.40 11.97
N ALA A 128 1.87 -1.19 12.13
CA ALA A 128 2.59 0.00 11.72
C ALA A 128 3.92 0.06 12.49
N PRO A 129 4.97 0.68 11.92
CA PRO A 129 6.18 0.99 12.67
C PRO A 129 5.83 1.73 13.96
N ALA A 130 6.52 1.40 15.06
CA ALA A 130 6.40 2.16 16.28
C ALA A 130 6.82 3.63 16.04
N PRO A 131 6.24 4.59 16.76
CA PRO A 131 6.76 5.96 16.76
C PRO A 131 8.26 5.96 17.08
N PRO A 132 9.04 6.90 16.50
CA PRO A 132 10.45 7.03 16.84
C PRO A 132 10.60 7.35 18.34
N PRO A 133 11.65 6.84 19.00
CA PRO A 133 11.96 7.20 20.38
C PRO A 133 12.07 8.73 20.56
N PRO A 134 11.51 9.33 21.62
CA PRO A 134 11.51 10.77 21.83
C PRO A 134 12.90 11.42 21.80
N GLU A 135 13.92 10.70 22.26
CA GLU A 135 15.31 11.16 22.24
C GLU A 135 15.86 11.34 20.82
N LEU A 136 15.44 10.52 19.86
CA LEU A 136 15.84 10.67 18.45
C LEU A 136 15.14 11.88 17.81
N VAL A 137 13.86 12.10 18.15
CA VAL A 137 13.12 13.27 17.69
C VAL A 137 13.75 14.56 18.24
N ALA A 138 14.07 14.59 19.54
CA ALA A 138 14.72 15.73 20.17
C ALA A 138 16.10 16.03 19.55
N ARG A 139 16.89 15.00 19.25
CA ARG A 139 18.18 15.15 18.55
C ARG A 139 18.00 15.71 17.14
N ALA A 140 17.04 15.20 16.37
CA ALA A 140 16.75 15.72 15.02
C ALA A 140 16.31 17.19 15.07
N ALA A 141 15.45 17.56 16.04
CA ALA A 141 15.02 18.93 16.24
C ALA A 141 16.19 19.86 16.62
N ALA A 142 17.10 19.41 17.50
CA ALA A 142 18.29 20.17 17.88
C ALA A 142 19.24 20.40 16.68
N HIS A 143 19.44 19.39 15.83
CA HIS A 143 20.22 19.54 14.60
C HIS A 143 19.57 20.51 13.61
N LEU A 144 18.25 20.46 13.47
CA LEU A 144 17.52 21.37 12.59
C LEU A 144 17.58 22.82 13.11
N ALA A 145 17.44 23.02 14.41
CA ALA A 145 17.49 24.35 15.05
C ALA A 145 18.89 24.98 15.04
N ALA A 146 19.96 24.17 15.04
CA ALA A 146 21.34 24.65 15.00
C ALA A 146 21.85 24.89 13.56
N ALA A 147 21.10 24.50 12.53
CA ALA A 147 21.52 24.64 11.15
C ALA A 147 21.42 26.10 10.68
N GLU A 148 22.45 26.58 9.99
CA GLU A 148 22.46 27.97 9.47
C GLU A 148 21.52 28.17 8.27
N ARG A 149 21.34 27.13 7.44
CA ARG A 149 20.50 27.16 6.23
C ARG A 149 19.76 25.82 6.05
N PRO A 150 18.78 25.52 6.92
CA PRO A 150 18.08 24.23 6.90
C PRO A 150 17.20 24.07 5.66
N VAL A 151 17.15 22.85 5.14
CA VAL A 151 16.25 22.45 4.04
C VAL A 151 15.57 21.14 4.41
N ILE A 152 14.26 21.06 4.15
CA ILE A 152 13.44 19.87 4.33
C ILE A 152 13.09 19.30 2.95
N LEU A 153 13.42 18.03 2.72
CA LEU A 153 12.93 17.27 1.56
C LEU A 153 11.66 16.50 1.96
N ALA A 154 10.51 17.02 1.60
CA ALA A 154 9.21 16.45 1.91
C ALA A 154 8.77 15.42 0.86
N GLY A 155 8.62 14.17 1.30
CA GLY A 155 8.13 13.08 0.46
C GLY A 155 6.64 12.80 0.61
N ARG A 156 6.13 11.87 -0.21
CA ARG A 156 4.73 11.37 -0.15
C ARG A 156 4.29 10.90 1.24
N GLY A 157 5.24 10.48 2.09
CA GLY A 157 4.96 10.08 3.47
C GLY A 157 4.20 11.16 4.27
N VAL A 158 4.41 12.44 3.96
CA VAL A 158 3.66 13.54 4.59
C VAL A 158 2.16 13.47 4.27
N ALA A 159 1.80 13.26 2.99
CA ALA A 159 0.40 13.08 2.58
C ALA A 159 -0.22 11.83 3.20
N VAL A 160 0.52 10.71 3.20
CA VAL A 160 0.04 9.44 3.78
C VAL A 160 -0.25 9.58 5.27
N ALA A 161 0.56 10.35 5.99
CA ALA A 161 0.40 10.60 7.42
C ALA A 161 -0.62 11.72 7.74
N GLY A 162 -1.11 12.46 6.74
CA GLY A 162 -1.91 13.67 6.99
C GLY A 162 -1.12 14.77 7.72
N ALA A 163 0.20 14.83 7.53
CA ALA A 163 1.12 15.64 8.32
C ALA A 163 1.46 17.00 7.67
N GLN A 164 0.69 17.48 6.70
CA GLN A 164 0.96 18.74 6.00
C GLN A 164 1.04 19.94 6.97
N GLY A 165 0.12 20.01 7.94
CA GLY A 165 0.14 21.07 8.95
C GLY A 165 1.36 20.99 9.87
N ALA A 166 1.76 19.79 10.29
CA ALA A 166 2.95 19.59 11.12
C ALA A 166 4.24 19.94 10.35
N LEU A 167 4.33 19.56 9.06
CA LEU A 167 5.42 19.96 8.18
C LEU A 167 5.53 21.48 8.11
N GLN A 168 4.40 22.17 7.92
CA GLN A 168 4.40 23.62 7.85
C GLN A 168 4.87 24.27 9.15
N GLN A 169 4.38 23.81 10.31
CA GLN A 169 4.82 24.32 11.61
C GLN A 169 6.33 24.16 11.83
N VAL A 170 6.90 23.00 11.46
CA VAL A 170 8.34 22.76 11.59
C VAL A 170 9.15 23.64 10.63
N ALA A 171 8.69 23.80 9.38
CA ALA A 171 9.35 24.65 8.41
C ALA A 171 9.37 26.12 8.86
N GLU A 172 8.24 26.65 9.33
CA GLU A 172 8.11 28.03 9.82
C GLU A 172 8.93 28.27 11.09
N ALA A 173 8.92 27.33 12.03
CA ALA A 173 9.67 27.47 13.29
C ALA A 173 11.19 27.48 13.10
N CYS A 174 11.69 26.86 12.04
CA CYS A 174 13.12 26.74 11.74
C CYS A 174 13.58 27.61 10.56
N ASP A 175 12.69 28.42 9.98
CA ASP A 175 12.92 29.14 8.72
C ASP A 175 13.52 28.23 7.62
N ALA A 176 13.04 26.99 7.57
CA ALA A 176 13.60 25.95 6.71
C ALA A 176 12.88 25.91 5.36
N ALA A 177 13.65 26.01 4.28
CA ALA A 177 13.10 25.88 2.94
C ALA A 177 12.63 24.43 2.68
N VAL A 178 11.52 24.26 1.95
CA VAL A 178 10.88 22.96 1.73
C VAL A 178 10.89 22.62 0.24
N GLY A 179 11.65 21.60 -0.12
CA GLY A 179 11.58 20.93 -1.42
C GLY A 179 10.69 19.70 -1.33
N ASN A 180 9.99 19.36 -2.42
CA ASN A 180 9.13 18.18 -2.48
C ASN A 180 9.71 17.15 -3.43
N THR A 181 9.58 15.86 -3.11
CA THR A 181 9.79 14.80 -4.12
C THR A 181 8.63 14.78 -5.13
N LEU A 182 8.80 14.13 -6.28
CA LEU A 182 7.73 14.02 -7.29
C LEU A 182 6.41 13.53 -6.70
N LEU A 183 6.47 12.46 -5.90
CA LEU A 183 5.31 11.88 -5.23
C LEU A 183 4.84 12.68 -4.00
N GLY A 184 5.68 13.58 -3.48
CA GLY A 184 5.35 14.55 -2.43
C GLY A 184 4.77 15.86 -2.98
N THR A 185 4.63 16.02 -4.29
CA THR A 185 4.06 17.25 -4.87
C THR A 185 2.68 17.55 -4.25
N GLY A 186 2.52 18.75 -3.71
CA GLY A 186 1.28 19.21 -3.06
C GLY A 186 1.20 18.97 -1.55
N VAL A 187 2.22 18.37 -0.92
CA VAL A 187 2.27 18.25 0.56
C VAL A 187 2.60 19.56 1.26
N PHE A 188 3.18 20.52 0.53
CA PHE A 188 3.49 21.87 1.01
C PHE A 188 2.94 22.89 0.01
N ALA A 189 2.42 24.02 0.51
CA ALA A 189 1.77 25.01 -0.34
C ALA A 189 2.79 25.65 -1.30
N SER A 190 2.56 25.52 -2.61
CA SER A 190 3.51 25.96 -3.64
C SER A 190 3.77 27.47 -3.70
N ARG A 191 2.87 28.27 -3.11
CA ARG A 191 3.02 29.73 -3.00
C ARG A 191 3.57 30.18 -1.64
N HIS A 192 3.89 29.24 -0.76
CA HIS A 192 4.47 29.57 0.54
C HIS A 192 5.90 30.14 0.33
N PRO A 193 6.32 31.18 1.08
CA PRO A 193 7.64 31.79 0.90
C PRO A 193 8.81 30.80 1.04
N LEU A 194 8.66 29.79 1.90
CA LEU A 194 9.65 28.72 2.12
C LEU A 194 9.62 27.62 1.04
N ALA A 195 8.74 27.67 0.04
CA ALA A 195 8.60 26.58 -0.94
C ALA A 195 9.68 26.64 -2.03
N LEU A 196 10.45 25.56 -2.19
CA LEU A 196 11.41 25.37 -3.30
C LEU A 196 10.79 24.68 -4.52
N GLY A 197 9.63 24.05 -4.35
CA GLY A 197 8.97 23.28 -5.40
C GLY A 197 9.49 21.84 -5.51
N LEU A 198 9.44 21.27 -6.71
CA LEU A 198 9.97 19.93 -6.99
C LEU A 198 11.50 19.98 -7.00
N VAL A 199 12.14 19.10 -6.22
CA VAL A 199 13.61 18.95 -6.13
C VAL A 199 14.00 17.53 -6.52
#